data_AF-A0A5A8AD03-F1
#
_entry.id   AF-A0A5A8AD03-F1
#
_cell.length_a   1.000
_cell.length_b   1.000
_cell.length_c   1.000
_cell.angle_alpha   90.00
_cell.angle_beta   90.00
_cell.angle_gamma   90.00
#
_symmetry.space_group_name_H-M   'P 1'
#
loop_
_entity.id
_entity.type
_entity.pdbx_description
1 polymer ?
#
loop_
_entity_poly.entity_id
_entity_poly.type
_entity_poly.pdbx_seq_one_letter_code
_entity_poly.pdbx_strand_id
1 'polypeptide(L)'
;MSKLVIQNMFYNHGGEYYLLTCKFQGEINMGDYIVINPDTKIKIEKVEDGLFETIVLSVSRDSFEKVNDNLYNKEFAIEKVDKNGYSM
;
A
#
# COMPACT_ATOMS: atom_id res chain seq x y z
N MET A 1 13.23 8.71 1.79
CA MET A 1 11.98 8.60 1.02
C MET A 1 11.62 7.13 0.96
N SER A 2 10.46 6.74 1.47
CA SER A 2 10.03 5.33 1.46
C SER A 2 9.44 4.96 0.12
N LYS A 3 9.72 3.73 -0.33
CA LYS A 3 9.26 3.21 -1.62
C LYS A 3 8.93 1.74 -1.52
N LEU A 4 8.12 1.25 -2.47
CA LEU A 4 7.86 -0.17 -2.63
C LEU A 4 7.80 -0.59 -4.10
N VAL A 5 8.00 -1.87 -4.34
CA VAL A 5 7.74 -2.55 -5.61
C VAL A 5 6.68 -3.62 -5.36
N ILE A 6 5.53 -3.51 -6.02
CA ILE A 6 4.45 -4.50 -5.91
C ILE A 6 4.86 -5.74 -6.72
N GLN A 7 4.99 -6.87 -6.03
CA GLN A 7 5.38 -8.16 -6.61
C GLN A 7 4.16 -9.01 -6.96
N ASN A 8 3.14 -9.00 -6.10
CA ASN A 8 1.89 -9.70 -6.35
C ASN A 8 0.69 -9.00 -5.73
N MET A 9 -0.51 -9.34 -6.23
CA MET A 9 -1.79 -8.82 -5.77
C MET A 9 -2.80 -9.96 -5.67
N PHE A 10 -3.53 -9.99 -4.55
CA PHE A 10 -4.58 -10.98 -4.30
C PHE A 10 -5.85 -10.25 -3.88
N TYR A 11 -6.99 -10.73 -4.35
CA TYR A 11 -8.28 -10.29 -3.82
C TYR A 11 -8.81 -11.33 -2.85
N ASN A 12 -9.02 -10.93 -1.59
CA ASN A 12 -9.66 -11.79 -0.61
C ASN A 12 -11.18 -11.63 -0.71
N HIS A 13 -11.82 -12.55 -1.43
CA HIS A 13 -13.27 -12.59 -1.59
C HIS A 13 -14.06 -12.74 -0.27
N GLY A 14 -13.46 -13.33 0.77
CA GLY A 14 -14.13 -13.55 2.05
C GLY A 14 -14.17 -12.32 2.96
N GLY A 15 -13.19 -11.43 2.84
CA GLY A 15 -13.10 -10.19 3.62
C GLY A 15 -13.25 -8.91 2.80
N GLU A 16 -13.43 -9.03 1.48
CA GLU A 16 -13.53 -7.94 0.52
C GLU A 16 -12.39 -6.90 0.56
N TYR A 17 -11.15 -7.38 0.61
CA TYR A 17 -9.96 -6.51 0.58
C TYR A 17 -8.90 -7.00 -0.40
N TYR A 18 -8.00 -6.10 -0.78
CA TYR A 18 -6.85 -6.42 -1.62
C TYR A 18 -5.58 -6.57 -0.77
N LEU A 19 -4.81 -7.61 -1.07
CA LEU A 19 -3.49 -7.86 -0.51
C LEU A 19 -2.42 -7.60 -1.55
N LEU A 20 -1.39 -6.83 -1.19
CA LEU A 20 -0.23 -6.59 -2.01
C LEU A 20 1.00 -7.20 -1.34
N THR A 21 1.73 -8.05 -2.05
CA THR A 21 3.07 -8.45 -1.61
C THR A 21 4.10 -7.52 -2.23
N CYS A 22 4.95 -6.93 -1.40
CA CYS A 22 5.83 -5.86 -1.82
C CYS A 22 7.27 -6.10 -1.37
N LYS A 23 8.23 -5.76 -2.24
CA LYS A 23 9.57 -5.38 -1.79
C LYS A 23 9.55 -3.92 -1.38
N PHE A 24 10.28 -3.54 -0.34
CA PHE A 24 10.20 -2.20 0.20
C PHE A 24 11.57 -1.65 0.59
N GLN A 25 11.67 -0.32 0.61
CA GLN A 25 12.83 0.41 1.12
C GLN A 25 12.35 1.53 2.03
N GLY A 26 12.85 1.54 3.27
CA GLY A 26 12.47 2.50 4.30
C GLY A 26 11.32 2.00 5.17
N GLU A 27 10.68 2.91 5.89
CA GLU A 27 9.56 2.60 6.79
C GLU A 27 8.23 2.66 6.03
N ILE A 28 7.28 1.79 6.34
CA ILE A 28 5.90 1.81 5.84
C ILE A 28 4.97 1.55 7.02
N ASN A 29 3.98 2.42 7.21
CA ASN A 29 3.05 2.33 8.33
C ASN A 29 1.61 2.16 7.85
N MET A 30 0.76 1.64 8.73
CA MET A 30 -0.68 1.73 8.58
C MET A 30 -1.10 3.21 8.46
N GLY A 31 -2.00 3.51 7.52
CA GLY A 31 -2.49 4.85 7.23
C GLY A 31 -1.70 5.61 6.17
N ASP A 32 -0.47 5.17 5.85
CA ASP A 32 0.29 5.72 4.72
C ASP A 32 -0.41 5.43 3.38
N TYR A 33 0.00 6.15 2.34
CA TYR A 33 -0.57 6.00 0.99
C TYR A 33 0.50 5.57 -0.03
N ILE A 34 0.14 4.61 -0.88
CA ILE A 34 0.89 4.29 -2.10
C ILE A 34 0.45 5.28 -3.18
N VAL A 35 1.38 6.06 -3.72
CA VAL A 35 1.09 7.06 -4.74
C VAL A 35 1.18 6.41 -6.12
N ILE A 36 0.04 6.22 -6.79
CA ILE A 36 -0.02 5.64 -8.13
C ILE A 36 0.22 6.72 -9.19
N ASN A 37 -0.46 7.86 -9.03
CA ASN A 37 -0.27 9.08 -9.81
C ASN A 37 -0.72 10.28 -8.95
N PRO A 38 -0.59 11.54 -9.41
CA PRO A 38 -0.95 12.72 -8.60
C PRO A 38 -2.38 12.72 -8.06
N ASP A 39 -3.32 12.09 -8.77
CA ASP A 39 -4.75 12.09 -8.43
C ASP A 39 -5.22 10.79 -7.77
N THR A 40 -4.38 9.74 -7.81
CA THR A 40 -4.75 8.38 -7.37
C THR A 40 -3.76 7.86 -6.34
N LYS A 41 -4.29 7.56 -5.16
CA LYS A 41 -3.55 7.03 -4.01
C LYS A 41 -4.29 5.84 -3.44
N ILE A 42 -3.54 4.83 -3.01
CA ILE A 42 -4.07 3.63 -2.36
C ILE A 42 -3.73 3.70 -0.87
N LYS A 43 -4.74 3.62 0.01
CA LYS A 43 -4.54 3.68 1.45
C LYS A 43 -4.10 2.32 1.99
N ILE A 44 -3.05 2.30 2.81
CA ILE A 44 -2.58 1.11 3.52
C ILE A 44 -3.40 0.95 4.82
N GLU A 45 -4.08 -0.18 4.94
CA GLU A 45 -4.95 -0.49 6.08
C GLU A 45 -4.28 -1.43 7.09
N LYS A 46 -3.39 -2.32 6.63
CA LYS A 46 -2.56 -3.17 7.49
C LYS A 46 -1.20 -3.42 6.85
N VAL A 47 -0.19 -3.60 7.69
CA VAL A 47 1.17 -3.98 7.31
C VAL A 47 1.54 -5.23 8.09
N GLU A 48 1.95 -6.27 7.38
CA GLU A 48 2.38 -7.54 7.96
C GLU A 48 3.72 -7.96 7.34
N ASP A 49 4.55 -8.64 8.10
CA ASP A 49 5.80 -9.20 7.59
C ASP A 49 5.50 -10.40 6.68
N GLY A 50 6.06 -10.38 5.49
CA GLY A 50 6.03 -11.49 4.54
C GLY A 50 7.30 -12.35 4.60
N LEU A 51 7.32 -13.41 3.80
CA LEU A 51 8.53 -14.22 3.63
C LEU A 51 9.54 -13.51 2.71
N PHE A 52 10.82 -13.87 2.83
CA PHE A 52 11.89 -13.39 1.95
C PHE A 52 12.00 -11.86 1.89
N GLU A 53 12.00 -11.18 3.04
CA GLU A 53 12.14 -9.71 3.13
C GLU A 53 11.08 -8.97 2.28
N THR A 54 9.86 -9.47 2.32
CA THR A 54 8.69 -8.79 1.73
C THR A 54 7.78 -8.29 2.84
N ILE A 55 6.94 -7.32 2.52
CA ILE A 55 5.79 -6.96 3.35
C ILE A 55 4.52 -7.34 2.62
N VAL A 56 3.50 -7.69 3.41
CA VAL A 56 2.14 -7.90 2.97
C VAL A 56 1.32 -6.69 3.40
N LEU A 57 0.71 -6.00 2.44
CA LEU A 57 -0.13 -4.84 2.67
C LEU A 57 -1.59 -5.21 2.42
N SER A 58 -2.45 -5.02 3.41
CA SER A 58 -3.89 -4.89 3.15
C SER A 58 -4.16 -3.45 2.76
N VAL A 59 -4.88 -3.24 1.65
CA VAL A 59 -5.19 -1.90 1.15
C VAL A 59 -6.67 -1.67 0.98
N SER A 60 -7.08 -0.40 1.12
CA SER A 60 -8.47 0.00 1.04
C SER A 60 -9.06 -0.24 -0.35
N ARG A 61 -10.13 -1.04 -0.39
CA ARG A 61 -10.87 -1.40 -1.62
C ARG A 61 -11.30 -0.16 -2.41
N ASP A 62 -11.93 0.81 -1.76
CA ASP A 62 -12.44 2.04 -2.39
C ASP A 62 -11.35 2.85 -3.09
N SER A 63 -10.13 2.78 -2.57
CA SER A 63 -8.96 3.46 -3.16
C SER A 63 -8.32 2.64 -4.27
N PHE A 64 -8.34 1.31 -4.14
CA PHE A 64 -7.73 0.38 -5.08
C PHE A 64 -8.54 0.22 -6.37
N GLU A 65 -9.88 0.15 -6.28
CA GLU A 65 -10.76 0.01 -7.45
C GLU A 65 -10.73 1.22 -8.41
N LYS A 66 -10.17 2.36 -7.97
CA LYS A 66 -9.93 3.54 -8.80
C LYS A 66 -8.71 3.39 -9.71
N VAL A 67 -7.91 2.35 -9.51
CA VAL A 67 -6.67 2.12 -10.24
C VAL A 67 -6.92 1.28 -11.48
N ASN A 68 -6.78 1.89 -12.66
CA ASN A 68 -6.93 1.22 -13.95
C ASN A 68 -5.60 0.71 -14.54
N ASP A 69 -4.52 0.76 -13.76
CA ASP A 69 -3.16 0.46 -14.23
C ASP A 69 -2.67 -0.93 -13.80
N ASN A 70 -1.83 -1.53 -14.64
CA ASN A 70 -1.03 -2.68 -14.23
C ASN A 70 0.04 -2.22 -13.23
N LEU A 71 -0.08 -2.65 -11.97
CA LEU A 71 0.80 -2.26 -10.87
C LEU A 71 2.00 -3.20 -10.65
N TYR A 72 2.02 -4.37 -11.28
CA TYR A 72 3.04 -5.39 -11.04
C TYR A 72 4.43 -4.91 -11.49
N ASN A 73 5.44 -5.21 -10.67
CA ASN A 73 6.86 -4.93 -10.90
C ASN A 73 7.20 -3.46 -11.16
N LYS A 74 6.37 -2.53 -10.66
CA LYS A 74 6.62 -1.09 -10.71
C LYS A 74 6.98 -0.56 -9.33
N GLU A 75 7.86 0.43 -9.30
CA GLU A 75 8.24 1.16 -8.10
C GLU A 75 7.26 2.29 -7.82
N PHE A 76 6.80 2.40 -6.58
CA PHE A 76 5.88 3.45 -6.12
C PHE A 76 6.44 4.17 -4.90
N ALA A 77 6.15 5.47 -4.83
CA ALA A 77 6.45 6.29 -3.67
C ALA A 77 5.41 6.08 -2.57
N ILE A 78 5.86 6.21 -1.32
CA ILE A 78 4.98 6.20 -0.14
C ILE A 78 4.85 7.62 0.40
N GLU A 79 3.61 8.10 0.44
CA GLU A 79 3.24 9.34 1.11
C GLU A 79 2.91 9.05 2.57
N LYS A 80 3.58 9.76 3.47
CA LYS A 80 3.42 9.61 4.91
C LYS A 80 2.24 10.41 5.41
N VAL A 81 1.41 9.79 6.25
CA VAL A 81 0.48 10.56 7.06
C VAL A 81 1.25 11.28 8.16
N ASP A 82 1.12 12.60 8.23
CA ASP A 82 1.65 13.38 9.35
C ASP A 82 0.99 12.90 10.65
N LYS A 83 1.80 12.40 11.59
CA LYS A 83 1.34 11.94 12.91
C LYS A 83 0.93 13.09 13.87
N ASN A 84 0.81 14.33 13.38
CA ASN A 84 0.50 15.52 14.18
C ASN A 84 -0.98 15.91 14.13
N GLY A 85 -1.87 15.07 14.67
CA GLY A 85 -3.31 15.28 14.58
C GLY A 85 -4.17 14.94 15.81
N TYR A 86 -3.58 14.68 16.98
CA TYR A 86 -4.34 14.60 18.24
C TYR A 86 -3.76 15.56 19.27
N SER A 87 -4.27 16.79 19.23
CA SER A 87 -4.30 17.69 20.38
C SER A 87 -5.60 18.49 20.32
N MET A 88 -6.64 17.92 20.92
CA MET A 88 -7.70 18.64 21.63
C MET A 88 -8.13 17.77 22.81
#